data_AF-A0A556MGG7-F1
#
_entry.id   AF-A0A556MGG7-F1
#
_cell.length_a   1.000
_cell.length_b   1.000
_cell.length_c   1.000
_cell.angle_alpha   90.00
_cell.angle_beta   90.00
_cell.angle_gamma   90.00
#
_symmetry.space_group_name_H-M   'P 1'
#
loop_
_entity.id
_entity.type
_entity.pdbx_description
1 polymer ?
#
loop_
_entity_poly.entity_id
_entity_poly.type
_entity_poly.pdbx_seq_one_letter_code
_entity_poly.pdbx_strand_id
1 'polypeptide(L)'
;MSYQWNSKYSIETAIEVARKIDSGELSYRKAQQIYGIQAQGTVWKWVKNYRSGKLTLPPMLQEYTGEDTAEVLAYKLRISEESLKLANLHVETLKTVIDQAEKELKIDLRKKYFTQRSKK
;
A
#
# COMPACT_ATOMS: atom_id res chain seq x y z
N MET A 1 6.07 14.25 -0.31
CA MET A 1 7.41 13.65 -0.50
C MET A 1 7.34 12.17 -0.11
N SER A 2 6.99 11.29 -1.04
CA SER A 2 7.08 9.84 -0.80
C SER A 2 8.55 9.44 -0.91
N TYR A 3 9.11 8.95 0.20
CA TYR A 3 10.45 8.38 0.20
C TYR A 3 10.41 7.08 -0.63
N GLN A 4 10.94 7.14 -1.85
CA GLN A 4 11.15 5.96 -2.68
C GLN A 4 12.17 5.04 -1.99
N TRP A 5 11.71 3.88 -1.54
CA TRP A 5 12.59 2.82 -1.09
C TRP A 5 13.20 2.13 -2.31
N ASN A 6 14.50 2.36 -2.53
CA ASN A 6 15.29 1.61 -3.50
C ASN A 6 15.88 0.37 -2.79
N SER A 7 14.99 -0.51 -2.30
CA SER A 7 15.37 -1.66 -1.48
C SER A 7 15.16 -2.96 -2.26
N LYS A 8 16.20 -3.80 -2.31
CA LYS A 8 16.19 -5.17 -2.86
C LYS A 8 15.24 -6.13 -2.12
N TYR A 9 14.50 -5.65 -1.12
CA TYR A 9 13.70 -6.43 -0.18
C TYR A 9 12.24 -5.96 -0.19
N SER A 10 11.30 -6.91 -0.12
CA SER A 10 9.86 -6.62 -0.04
C SER A 10 9.51 -5.84 1.23
N ILE A 11 8.54 -4.94 1.11
CA ILE A 11 7.99 -4.16 2.24
C ILE A 11 7.38 -5.10 3.29
N GLU A 12 6.73 -6.18 2.86
CA GLU A 12 6.14 -7.20 3.73
C GLU A 12 7.21 -7.83 4.63
N THR A 13 8.33 -8.25 4.03
CA THR A 13 9.47 -8.82 4.76
C THR A 13 10.07 -7.82 5.74
N ALA A 14 10.18 -6.55 5.35
CA ALA A 14 10.69 -5.50 6.23
C ALA A 14 9.78 -5.27 7.45
N ILE A 15 8.46 -5.32 7.25
CA ILE A 15 7.45 -5.18 8.32
C ILE A 15 7.46 -6.40 9.23
N GLU A 16 7.51 -7.61 8.67
CA GLU A 16 7.56 -8.85 9.46
C GLU A 16 8.80 -8.90 10.36
N VAL A 17 9.97 -8.57 9.79
CA VAL A 17 11.24 -8.49 10.54
C VAL A 17 11.15 -7.42 11.63
N ALA A 18 10.61 -6.24 11.32
CA ALA A 18 10.48 -5.16 12.30
C ALA A 18 9.55 -5.55 13.45
N ARG A 19 8.40 -6.18 13.16
CA ARG A 19 7.43 -6.68 14.16
C ARG A 19 8.04 -7.72 15.08
N LYS A 20 8.79 -8.69 14.53
CA LYS A 20 9.48 -9.73 15.30
C LYS A 20 10.60 -9.18 16.20
N ILE A 21 11.25 -8.10 15.79
CA ILE A 21 12.25 -7.43 16.63
C ILE A 21 11.58 -6.59 17.72
N ASP A 22 10.46 -5.93 17.40
CA ASP A 22 9.76 -5.07 18.36
C ASP A 22 9.09 -5.88 19.48
N SER A 23 8.56 -7.05 19.16
CA SER A 23 8.05 -8.05 20.12
C SER A 23 9.13 -8.73 20.96
N GLY A 24 10.41 -8.56 20.60
CA GLY A 24 11.54 -9.18 21.30
C GLY A 24 11.82 -10.64 20.90
N GLU A 25 11.06 -11.22 19.97
CA GLU A 25 11.25 -12.58 19.47
C GLU A 25 12.57 -12.75 18.71
N LEU A 26 13.04 -11.68 18.07
CA LEU A 26 14.24 -11.67 17.24
C LEU A 26 15.19 -10.52 17.58
N SER A 27 16.48 -10.82 17.71
CA SER A 27 17.53 -9.81 17.80
C SER A 27 17.99 -9.37 16.41
N TYR A 28 18.47 -8.13 16.28
CA TYR A 28 18.97 -7.57 15.00
C TYR A 28 19.94 -8.49 14.25
N ARG A 29 20.94 -9.06 14.95
CA ARG A 29 21.94 -9.95 14.35
C ARG A 29 21.34 -11.28 13.85
N LYS A 30 20.35 -11.79 14.58
CA LYS A 30 19.65 -13.04 14.22
C LYS A 30 18.70 -12.82 13.03
N ALA A 31 18.04 -11.66 12.98
CA ALA A 31 17.24 -11.25 11.83
C ALA A 31 18.08 -11.12 10.55
N GLN A 32 19.31 -10.59 10.65
CA GLN A 32 20.21 -10.52 9.49
C GLN A 32 20.57 -11.90 8.94
N GLN A 33 20.85 -12.87 9.82
CA GLN A 33 21.23 -14.22 9.41
C GLN A 33 20.04 -14.98 8.78
N ILE A 34 18.87 -14.92 9.41
CA ILE A 34 17.68 -15.65 8.95
C ILE A 34 17.15 -15.10 7.63
N TYR A 35 17.10 -13.77 7.48
CA TYR A 35 16.52 -13.11 6.32
C TYR A 35 17.57 -12.70 5.27
N GLY A 36 18.84 -13.10 5.45
CA GLY A 36 19.93 -12.81 4.50
C GLY A 36 20.22 -11.32 4.29
N ILE A 37 20.01 -10.50 5.31
CA ILE A 37 20.10 -9.04 5.21
C ILE A 37 21.56 -8.60 5.36
N GLN A 38 22.09 -8.00 4.30
CA GLN A 38 23.52 -7.65 4.20
C GLN A 38 24.01 -6.67 5.26
N ALA A 39 23.19 -5.69 5.69
CA ALA A 39 23.61 -4.64 6.60
C ALA A 39 22.66 -4.47 7.79
N GLN A 40 23.24 -4.37 9.00
CA GLN A 40 22.48 -4.23 10.25
C GLN A 40 21.74 -2.89 10.30
N GLY A 41 22.32 -1.85 9.70
CA GLY A 41 21.70 -0.54 9.57
C GLY A 41 20.39 -0.56 8.77
N THR A 42 20.21 -1.52 7.85
CA THR A 42 18.95 -1.69 7.11
C THR A 42 17.84 -2.17 8.03
N VAL A 43 18.13 -3.18 8.87
CA VAL A 43 17.18 -3.68 9.88
C VAL A 43 16.83 -2.60 10.89
N TRP A 44 17.81 -1.83 11.36
CA TRP A 44 17.57 -0.71 12.28
C TRP A 44 16.66 0.36 11.66
N LYS A 45 16.87 0.71 10.38
CA LYS A 45 15.97 1.62 9.66
C LYS A 45 14.55 1.06 9.57
N TRP A 46 14.38 -0.25 9.37
CA TRP A 46 13.05 -0.87 9.33
C TRP A 46 12.35 -0.76 10.69
N VAL A 47 13.01 -1.15 11.78
CA VAL A 47 12.44 -1.05 13.14
C VAL A 47 12.11 0.40 13.50
N LYS A 48 13.01 1.35 13.19
CA LYS A 48 12.77 2.78 13.43
C LYS A 48 11.56 3.30 12.65
N ASN A 49 11.42 2.92 11.39
CA ASN A 49 10.29 3.36 10.56
C ASN A 49 8.98 2.65 10.93
N TYR A 50 9.04 1.39 11.38
CA TYR A 50 7.89 0.64 11.88
C TYR A 50 7.32 1.29 13.14
N ARG A 51 8.17 1.57 14.14
CA ARG A 51 7.79 2.27 15.38
C ARG A 51 7.22 3.67 15.16
N SER A 52 7.64 4.34 14.09
CA SER A 52 7.13 5.68 13.74
C SER A 52 5.94 5.65 12.76
N GLY A 53 5.41 4.46 12.44
CA GLY A 53 4.26 4.29 11.54
C GLY A 53 4.54 4.65 10.08
N LYS A 54 5.81 4.83 9.71
CA LYS A 54 6.24 5.12 8.33
C LYS A 54 6.49 3.86 7.51
N LEU A 55 6.65 2.72 8.16
CA LEU A 55 6.76 1.40 7.55
C LEU A 55 5.51 0.60 7.93
N THR A 56 4.45 0.76 7.13
CA THR A 56 3.15 0.14 7.36
C THR A 56 2.68 -0.52 6.08
N LEU A 57 1.92 -1.62 6.20
CA LEU A 57 1.28 -2.24 5.05
C LEU A 57 0.30 -1.23 4.44
N PRO A 58 0.08 -1.29 3.10
CA PRO A 58 -1.07 -0.62 2.51
C PRO A 58 -2.34 -0.96 3.30
N PRO A 59 -3.27 -0.01 3.50
CA PRO A 59 -4.48 -0.25 4.32
C PRO A 59 -5.25 -1.50 3.91
N MET A 60 -5.23 -1.85 2.63
CA MET A 60 -5.87 -3.06 2.06
C MET A 60 -5.24 -4.39 2.48
N LEU A 61 -3.99 -4.38 2.96
CA LEU A 61 -3.24 -5.57 3.41
C LEU A 61 -3.05 -5.60 4.93
N GLN A 62 -3.53 -4.58 5.65
CA GLN A 62 -3.41 -4.54 7.10
C GLN A 62 -4.43 -5.50 7.71
N GLU A 63 -3.95 -6.62 8.26
CA GLU A 63 -4.80 -7.54 9.02
C GLU A 63 -5.32 -6.85 10.29
N TYR A 64 -6.61 -7.08 10.59
CA TYR A 64 -7.18 -6.71 11.88
C TYR A 64 -6.57 -7.63 12.94
N THR A 65 -5.66 -7.09 13.74
CA THR A 65 -5.27 -7.74 14.99
C THR A 65 -6.48 -7.65 15.91
N GLY A 66 -6.99 -8.79 16.40
CA GLY A 66 -8.17 -8.88 17.29
C GLY A 66 -8.04 -8.14 18.63
N GLU A 67 -6.98 -7.35 18.81
CA GLU A 67 -6.70 -6.44 19.92
C GLU A 67 -7.14 -4.98 19.62
N ASP A 68 -7.63 -4.69 18.41
CA ASP A 68 -8.15 -3.36 18.09
C ASP A 68 -9.38 -3.03 18.95
N THR A 69 -9.30 -1.95 19.75
CA THR A 69 -10.45 -1.46 20.51
C THR A 69 -11.54 -0.92 19.56
N ALA A 70 -12.79 -0.90 20.02
CA ALA A 70 -13.92 -0.41 19.22
C ALA A 70 -13.70 1.03 18.68
N GLU A 71 -12.99 1.87 19.44
CA GLU A 71 -12.63 3.24 19.04
C GLU A 71 -11.64 3.26 17.88
N VAL A 72 -10.62 2.39 17.90
CA VAL A 72 -9.65 2.25 16.82
C VAL A 72 -10.32 1.74 15.56
N LEU A 73 -11.24 0.78 15.69
CA LEU A 73 -12.02 0.26 14.57
C LEU A 73 -12.90 1.34 13.93
N ALA A 74 -13.61 2.13 14.75
CA ALA A 74 -14.43 3.24 14.27
C ALA A 74 -13.59 4.31 13.53
N TYR A 75 -12.40 4.62 14.05
CA TYR A 75 -11.47 5.54 13.40
C TYR A 75 -10.96 5.00 12.04
N LYS A 76 -10.57 3.72 11.99
CA LYS A 76 -10.15 3.05 10.75
C LYS A 76 -11.27 3.04 9.71
N LEU A 77 -12.51 2.73 10.13
CA LEU A 77 -13.68 2.74 9.26
C LEU A 77 -13.89 4.12 8.64
N ARG A 78 -13.86 5.18 9.46
CA ARG A 78 -14.01 6.56 9.00
C ARG A 78 -12.97 6.96 7.95
N ILE A 79 -11.69 6.63 8.19
CA ILE A 79 -10.61 6.90 7.22
C ILE A 79 -10.85 6.13 5.93
N SER A 80 -11.23 4.86 6.06
CA SER A 80 -11.49 4.00 4.90
C SER A 80 -12.63 4.57 4.04
N GLU A 81 -13.74 4.97 4.67
CA GLU A 81 -14.87 5.61 4.00
C GLU A 81 -14.50 6.91 3.30
N GLU A 82 -13.69 7.77 3.96
CA GLU A 82 -13.22 9.01 3.37
C GLU A 82 -12.32 8.76 2.16
N SER A 83 -11.40 7.79 2.25
CA SER A 83 -10.54 7.40 1.13
C SER A 83 -11.35 6.88 -0.07
N LEU A 84 -12.40 6.10 0.20
CA LEU A 84 -13.29 5.55 -0.81
C LEU A 84 -14.10 6.66 -1.48
N LYS A 85 -14.59 7.63 -0.71
CA LYS A 85 -15.28 8.81 -1.24
C LYS A 85 -14.38 9.63 -2.15
N LEU A 86 -13.13 9.89 -1.76
CA LEU A 86 -12.16 10.62 -2.58
C LEU A 86 -11.82 9.87 -3.87
N ALA A 87 -11.63 8.54 -3.81
CA ALA A 87 -11.37 7.73 -4.99
C ALA A 87 -12.56 7.74 -5.96
N ASN A 88 -13.79 7.62 -5.45
CA ASN A 88 -15.00 7.70 -6.28
C ASN A 88 -15.14 9.06 -6.94
N LEU A 89 -14.90 10.15 -6.20
CA LEU A 89 -14.92 11.50 -6.75
C LEU A 89 -13.88 11.66 -7.87
N HIS A 90 -12.67 11.15 -7.68
CA HIS A 90 -11.62 11.19 -8.70
C HIS A 90 -12.01 10.42 -9.96
N VAL A 91 -12.61 9.23 -9.81
CA VAL A 91 -13.12 8.46 -10.95
C VAL A 91 -14.24 9.20 -11.67
N GLU A 92 -15.14 9.84 -10.93
CA GLU A 92 -16.21 10.65 -11.50
C GLU A 92 -15.67 11.86 -12.26
N THR A 93 -14.73 12.61 -11.69
CA THR A 93 -14.12 13.76 -12.37
C THR A 93 -13.35 13.34 -13.62
N LEU A 94 -12.64 12.21 -13.59
CA LEU A 94 -11.99 11.69 -14.79
C LEU A 94 -12.99 11.33 -15.88
N LYS A 95 -14.13 10.71 -15.52
CA LYS A 95 -15.19 10.41 -16.49
C LYS A 95 -15.75 11.68 -17.12
N THR A 96 -16.08 12.69 -16.31
CA THR A 96 -16.66 13.93 -16.83
C THR A 96 -15.69 14.70 -17.72
N VAL A 97 -14.39 14.71 -17.37
CA VAL A 97 -13.35 15.31 -18.22
C VAL A 97 -13.22 14.56 -19.54
N ILE A 98 -13.28 13.22 -19.53
CA ILE A 98 -13.28 12.42 -20.76
C ILE A 98 -14.50 12.76 -21.60
N ASP A 99 -15.71 12.75 -21.02
CA ASP A 99 -16.96 13.04 -21.75
C ASP A 99 -16.91 14.43 -22.41
N GLN A 100 -16.38 15.43 -21.69
CA GLN A 100 -16.21 16.78 -22.24
C GLN A 100 -15.17 16.82 -23.37
N ALA A 101 -14.03 16.14 -23.20
CA ALA A 101 -12.99 16.08 -24.21
C ALA A 101 -13.47 15.38 -25.50
N GLU A 102 -14.20 14.27 -25.37
CA GLU A 102 -14.78 13.57 -26.53
C GLU A 102 -15.80 14.45 -27.26
N LYS A 103 -16.61 15.22 -26.51
CA LYS A 103 -17.58 16.17 -27.07
C LYS A 103 -16.93 17.31 -27.83
N GLU A 104 -15.88 17.91 -27.28
CA GLU A 104 -15.21 19.07 -27.87
C GLU A 104 -14.31 18.69 -29.06
N LEU A 105 -13.55 17.60 -28.91
CA LEU A 105 -12.54 17.20 -29.90
C LEU A 105 -13.09 16.22 -30.95
N LYS A 106 -14.28 15.63 -30.74
CA LYS A 106 -14.87 14.59 -31.60
C LYS A 106 -13.94 13.38 -31.79
N ILE A 107 -13.08 13.12 -30.81
CA ILE A 107 -12.17 11.97 -30.76
C ILE A 107 -12.74 10.97 -29.75
N ASP A 108 -12.59 9.68 -30.02
CA ASP A 108 -12.98 8.60 -29.12
C ASP A 108 -11.76 8.22 -28.25
N LEU A 109 -11.75 8.68 -27.00
CA LEU A 109 -10.62 8.49 -26.08
C LEU A 109 -10.77 7.20 -25.28
N ARG A 110 -11.97 6.64 -25.23
CA ARG A 110 -12.25 5.46 -24.43
C ARG A 110 -11.65 4.20 -25.06
N LYS A 111 -11.08 3.34 -24.21
CA LYS A 111 -10.57 2.04 -24.63
C LYS A 111 -11.72 1.13 -25.08
N LYS A 112 -11.75 0.76 -26.36
CA LYS A 112 -12.70 -0.23 -26.91
C LYS A 112 -12.21 -1.64 -26.64
N TYR A 113 -12.95 -2.41 -25.84
CA TYR A 113 -12.70 -3.84 -25.67
C TYR A 113 -13.28 -4.61 -26.86
N PHE A 114 -12.62 -4.54 -28.03
CA PHE A 114 -12.94 -5.48 -29.10
C PHE A 114 -12.28 -6.82 -28.79
N THR A 115 -13.07 -7.77 -28.29
CA THR A 115 -12.70 -9.18 -28.32
C THR A 115 -12.94 -9.70 -29.75
N GLN A 116 -11.93 -9.62 -30.61
CA GLN A 116 -11.96 -10.40 -31.84
C GLN A 116 -11.78 -11.87 -31.48
N ARG A 117 -12.90 -12.60 -31.33
CA ARG A 117 -12.88 -14.06 -31.34
C ARG A 117 -12.48 -14.49 -32.74
N SER A 118 -11.20 -14.77 -32.95
CA SER A 118 -10.71 -15.39 -34.17
C SER A 118 -11.46 -16.72 -34.36
N LYS A 119 -12.33 -16.80 -35.37
CA LYS A 119 -12.98 -18.05 -35.76
C LYS A 119 -11.93 -18.86 -36.50
N LYS A 120 -11.57 -20.00 -35.92
CA LYS A 120 -10.78 -21.05 -36.57
C LYS A 120 -11.72 -21.93 -37.41
#